data_AF-A0A0K2GF68-F1
#
_entry.id   AF-A0A0K2GF68-F1
#
_cell.length_a   1.000
_cell.length_b   1.000
_cell.length_c   1.000
_cell.angle_alpha   90.00
_cell.angle_beta   90.00
_cell.angle_gamma   90.00
#
_symmetry.space_group_name_H-M   'P 1'
#
loop_
_entity.id
_entity.type
_entity.pdbx_description
1 polymer ?
#
loop_
_entity_poly.entity_id
_entity_poly.type
_entity_poly.pdbx_seq_one_letter_code
_entity_poly.pdbx_strand_id
1 'polypeptide(L)' 'MARTTLDIDTPILKELKALQKKEKRSLGRVASHLLAEALARRTRRPVKAEFKWTSRPMRARIDLDDKDKLYAILDDEEQ' A
#
# COMPACT_ATOMS: atom_id res chain seq x y z
N MET A 1 29.07 0.92 -3.20
CA MET A 1 28.25 1.81 -4.04
C MET A 1 28.69 1.63 -5.49
N ALA A 2 27.75 1.54 -6.43
CA ALA A 2 28.07 1.60 -7.85
C ALA A 2 28.28 3.06 -8.28
N ARG A 3 29.19 3.31 -9.23
CA ARG A 3 29.41 4.63 -9.83
C ARG A 3 28.70 4.66 -11.18
N THR A 4 27.75 5.58 -11.31
CA THR A 4 26.97 5.75 -12.55
C THR A 4 27.08 7.19 -12.99
N THR A 5 27.36 7.41 -14.28
CA THR A 5 27.29 8.73 -14.92
C THR A 5 25.90 8.88 -15.49
N LEU A 6 25.21 9.97 -15.16
CA LEU A 6 23.87 10.27 -15.65
C LEU A 6 23.81 11.75 -16.03
N ASP A 7 23.11 12.05 -17.13
CA ASP A 7 22.90 13.43 -17.57
C ASP A 7 21.77 14.07 -16.75
N ILE A 8 22.07 15.21 -16.12
CA ILE A 8 21.13 15.97 -15.30
C ILE A 8 20.95 17.34 -15.93
N ASP A 9 19.69 17.73 -16.14
CA ASP A 9 19.36 19.07 -16.61
C ASP A 9 19.95 20.14 -15.69
N THR A 10 20.49 21.21 -16.30
CA THR A 10 21.11 22.33 -15.60
C THR A 10 20.26 22.93 -14.47
N PRO A 11 18.93 23.16 -14.63
CA PRO A 11 18.09 23.64 -13.52
C PRO A 11 18.06 22.67 -12.33
N ILE A 12 17.91 21.36 -12.59
CA ILE A 12 17.87 20.34 -11.53
C ILE A 12 19.22 20.26 -10.81
N LEU A 13 20.33 20.34 -11.54
CA LEU A 13 21.66 20.34 -10.96
C LEU A 13 21.88 21.55 -10.03
N LYS A 14 21.33 22.72 -10.38
CA LYS A 14 21.41 23.93 -9.55
C LYS A 14 20.66 23.73 -8.22
N GLU A 15 19.47 23.14 -8.26
CA GLU A 15 18.68 22.84 -7.06
C GLU A 15 19.37 21.79 -6.16
N LEU A 16 19.91 20.72 -6.75
CA LEU A 16 20.67 19.70 -6.01
C LEU A 16 21.87 20.29 -5.29
N LYS A 17 22.60 21.22 -5.92
CA LYS A 17 23.72 21.94 -5.28
C LYS A 17 23.26 22.87 -4.15
N ALA A 18 22.09 23.48 -4.27
CA ALA A 18 21.52 24.30 -3.21
C ALA A 18 21.15 23.43 -1.99
N LEU A 19 20.50 22.28 -2.21
CA LEU A 19 20.19 21.31 -1.17
C LEU A 19 21.44 20.72 -0.52
N GLN A 20 22.48 20.43 -1.32
CA GLN A 20 23.77 19.99 -0.82
C GLN A 20 24.35 20.95 0.23
N LYS A 21 24.33 22.26 -0.06
CA LYS A 21 24.81 23.31 0.86
C LYS A 21 23.97 23.38 2.14
N LYS A 22 22.66 23.23 2.02
CA LYS A 22 21.71 23.26 3.15
C LYS A 22 21.90 22.06 4.09
N GLU A 23 22.04 20.85 3.54
CA GLU A 23 22.15 19.61 4.32
C GLU A 23 23.57 19.29 4.78
N LYS A 24 24.60 19.97 4.25
CA LYS A 24 26.02 19.66 4.50
C LYS A 24 26.39 18.19 4.20
N ARG A 25 25.78 17.61 3.16
CA ARG A 25 26.01 16.23 2.71
C ARG A 25 26.68 16.21 1.34
N SER A 26 27.22 15.06 0.92
CA SER A 26 27.74 14.91 -0.44
C SER A 26 26.63 14.94 -1.48
N LEU A 27 26.89 15.52 -2.66
CA LEU A 27 25.91 15.62 -3.75
C LEU A 27 25.32 14.26 -4.13
N GLY A 28 26.17 13.24 -4.24
CA GLY A 28 25.73 11.87 -4.54
C GLY A 28 24.81 11.28 -3.48
N ARG A 29 24.98 11.64 -2.20
CA ARG A 29 24.11 11.14 -1.11
C ARG A 29 22.75 11.83 -1.12
N VAL A 30 22.72 13.14 -1.41
CA VAL A 30 21.47 13.89 -1.59
C VAL A 30 20.71 13.35 -2.79
N ALA A 31 21.39 13.19 -3.93
CA ALA A 31 20.79 12.63 -5.15
C ALA A 31 20.26 11.20 -4.92
N SER A 32 21.04 10.33 -4.28
CA SER A 32 20.61 8.96 -3.97
C SER A 32 19.38 8.92 -3.07
N HIS A 33 19.30 9.81 -2.08
CA HIS A 33 18.16 9.90 -1.17
C HIS A 33 16.88 10.34 -1.90
N LEU A 34 16.96 11.39 -2.71
CA LEU A 34 15.83 11.89 -3.49
C LEU A 34 15.36 10.87 -4.53
N LEU A 35 16.29 10.18 -5.19
CA LEU A 35 15.99 9.08 -6.12
C LEU A 35 15.29 7.92 -5.40
N ALA A 36 15.79 7.51 -4.23
CA ALA A 36 15.16 6.45 -3.45
C ALA A 36 13.72 6.82 -3.06
N GLU A 37 13.47 8.05 -2.63
CA GLU A 37 12.14 8.53 -2.28
C GLU A 37 11.19 8.59 -3.49
N ALA A 38 11.67 9.10 -4.63
CA ALA A 38 10.89 9.14 -5.87
C ALA A 38 10.54 7.73 -6.39
N LEU A 39 11.50 6.81 -6.36
CA LEU A 39 11.28 5.41 -6.72
C LEU A 39 10.33 4.73 -5.74
N ALA A 40 10.47 4.95 -4.44
CA ALA A 40 9.54 4.42 -3.44
C ALA A 40 8.11 4.89 -3.69
N ARG A 41 7.91 6.19 -4.01
CA ARG A 41 6.60 6.75 -4.37
C ARG A 41 6.04 6.12 -5.65
N ARG A 42 6.87 5.89 -6.66
CA ARG A 42 6.45 5.28 -7.93
C ARG A 42 6.14 3.79 -7.81
N THR A 43 6.93 3.05 -7.04
CA THR A 43 6.76 1.61 -6.79
C THR A 43 5.61 1.34 -5.84
N ARG A 44 5.33 2.24 -4.89
CA ARG A 44 4.08 2.28 -4.12
C ARG A 44 2.89 2.73 -4.98
N ARG A 45 2.83 2.37 -6.25
CA ARG A 45 1.51 2.17 -6.86
C ARG A 45 0.80 1.19 -5.92
N PRO A 46 -0.34 1.57 -5.31
CA PRO A 46 -1.09 0.58 -4.57
C PRO A 46 -1.34 -0.53 -5.56
N VAL A 47 -0.77 -1.71 -5.32
CA VAL A 47 -1.24 -2.92 -5.98
C VAL A 47 -2.70 -2.90 -5.63
N LYS A 48 -3.56 -2.59 -6.62
CA LYS A 48 -4.99 -2.49 -6.42
C LYS A 48 -5.34 -3.84 -5.83
N ALA A 49 -5.58 -3.89 -4.52
CA ALA A 49 -5.80 -5.16 -3.86
C ALA A 49 -6.99 -5.73 -4.61
N GLU A 50 -6.75 -6.85 -5.30
CA GLU A 50 -7.84 -7.50 -6.03
C GLU A 50 -8.93 -7.72 -5.00
N PHE A 51 -10.12 -7.21 -5.31
CA PHE A 51 -11.26 -7.37 -4.43
C PHE A 51 -11.52 -8.88 -4.33
N LYS A 52 -11.16 -9.46 -3.18
CA LYS A 52 -11.37 -10.87 -2.89
C LYS A 52 -12.66 -11.01 -2.11
N TRP A 53 -13.67 -11.61 -2.73
CA TRP A 53 -14.85 -12.08 -2.02
C TRP A 53 -14.41 -13.05 -0.92
N THR A 54 -14.62 -12.67 0.34
CA THR A 54 -14.40 -13.55 1.49
C THR A 54 -15.63 -14.42 1.70
N SER A 55 -15.57 -15.67 1.26
CA SER A 55 -16.51 -16.70 1.66
C SER A 55 -15.93 -17.51 2.81
N ARG A 56 -16.71 -17.71 3.86
CA ARG A 56 -16.37 -18.59 4.98
C ARG A 56 -17.56 -19.53 5.23
N PRO A 57 -17.33 -20.82 5.47
CA PRO A 57 -18.40 -21.71 5.87
C PRO A 57 -18.90 -21.28 7.25
N MET A 58 -20.07 -20.64 7.30
CA MET A 58 -20.67 -20.17 8.56
C MET A 58 -21.17 -21.33 9.43
N ARG A 59 -21.40 -22.50 8.80
CA ARG A 59 -22.03 -23.71 9.35
C ARG A 59 -23.38 -23.38 10.01
N ALA A 60 -24.44 -24.04 9.56
CA ALA A 60 -25.73 -23.88 10.22
C ALA A 60 -25.60 -24.34 11.68
N ARG A 61 -26.02 -23.48 12.61
CA ARG A 61 -26.05 -23.82 14.05
C ARG A 61 -27.23 -24.73 14.38
N ILE A 62 -28.17 -24.83 13.46
CA ILE A 62 -29.36 -25.66 13.53
C ILE A 62 -29.43 -26.53 12.28
N ASP A 63 -30.13 -27.64 12.41
CA ASP A 63 -30.54 -28.42 11.25
C ASP A 63 -31.66 -27.66 10.53
N LEU A 64 -31.46 -27.37 9.25
CA LEU A 64 -32.43 -26.63 8.44
C LEU A 64 -33.54 -27.55 7.91
N ASP A 65 -33.34 -28.87 7.94
CA ASP A 65 -34.38 -29.84 7.57
C ASP A 65 -35.40 -30.02 8.71
N ASP A 66 -35.04 -29.60 9.94
CA ASP A 66 -35.92 -29.52 11.10
C ASP A 66 -36.70 -28.21 11.09
N LYS A 67 -37.88 -28.23 10.45
CA LYS A 67 -38.74 -27.06 10.27
C LYS A 67 -39.18 -26.45 11.60
N ASP A 68 -39.48 -27.27 12.60
CA ASP A 68 -39.98 -26.79 13.88
C ASP A 68 -38.91 -25.96 14.60
N LYS A 69 -37.65 -26.42 14.57
CA LYS A 69 -36.52 -25.64 15.12
C LYS A 69 -36.20 -24.38 14.32
N LEU A 70 -36.36 -24.43 13.00
CA LEU A 70 -36.13 -23.27 12.15
C LEU A 70 -37.14 -22.16 12.43
N TYR A 71 -38.44 -22.50 12.49
CA TYR A 71 -39.50 -21.52 12.75
C TYR A 71 -39.43 -20.96 14.16
N ALA A 72 -39.09 -21.79 15.16
CA ALA A 72 -38.91 -21.30 16.53
C ALA A 72 -37.85 -20.19 16.66
N ILE A 73 -36.78 -20.22 15.85
CA ILE A 73 -35.74 -19.18 15.87
C ILE A 73 -36.15 -17.96 15.05
N LEU A 74 -36.81 -18.16 13.92
CA LEU A 74 -37.31 -17.06 13.10
C LEU A 74 -38.37 -16.23 13.82
N ASP A 75 -39.24 -16.88 14.61
CA ASP A 75 -40.29 -16.23 15.39
C ASP A 75 -39.74 -15.54 16.66
N ASP A 76 -38.59 -15.96 17.19
CA ASP A 76 -37.90 -15.34 18.34
C ASP A 76 -37.19 -14.03 17.97
N GLU A 77 -36.82 -13.82 16.70
CA GLU A 77 -36.15 -12.59 16.22
C GLU A 77 -37.13 -11.43 15.90
N GLU A 78 -38.45 -11.65 15.97
CA GLU A 78 -39.48 -10.61 15.75
C GLU A 78 -39.93 -9.86 17.04
N GLN A 79 -39.23 -10.01 18.18
CA GLN A 79 -39.50 -9.26 19.43
C GLN A 79 -38.53 -8.12 19.74
#